data_AF-A0A969HBU3-F1
#
_entry.id   AF-A0A969HBU3-F1
#
_cell.length_a   1.000
_cell.length_b   1.000
_cell.length_c   1.000
_cell.angle_alpha   90.00
_cell.angle_beta   90.00
_cell.angle_gamma   90.00
#
_symmetry.space_group_name_H-M   'P 1'
#
loop_
_entity.id
_entity.type
_entity.pdbx_description
1 polymer ?
#
loop_
_entity_poly.entity_id
_entity_poly.type
_entity_poly.pdbx_seq_one_letter_code
_entity_poly.pdbx_strand_id
1 'polypeptide(L)'
;MAEAPTDTPAPPPPTLGPPTNTPEPTATPEPPKPAVDFVVAEAYLIPNPSYGGCPGAHSIYVTVVDAGGNPMDGVIVEDTGRVVPPKVSGEKGPGKLEYDLWKNGFSLLVTKNQDGSPATSDVTPKLSSVDGDIPDEWLVQANYCKDLADCAQRKSTNQLCLGHYSYNVTFKKTY
;
A
#
# COMPACT_ATOMS: atom_id res chain seq x y z
N MET A 1 -3.29 -51.68 -90.04
CA MET A 1 -3.54 -50.26 -89.70
C MET A 1 -3.82 -50.24 -88.20
N ALA A 2 -2.99 -49.53 -87.42
CA ALA A 2 -3.07 -49.50 -85.96
C ALA A 2 -3.55 -48.11 -85.53
N GLU A 3 -4.62 -48.06 -84.73
CA GLU A 3 -5.22 -46.82 -84.22
C GLU A 3 -4.39 -46.25 -83.06
N ALA A 4 -4.17 -44.94 -83.07
CA ALA A 4 -3.38 -44.20 -82.08
C ALA A 4 -4.20 -43.91 -80.80
N PRO A 5 -3.58 -43.83 -79.62
CA PRO A 5 -4.29 -43.58 -78.36
C PRO A 5 -4.72 -42.12 -78.24
N THR A 6 -5.89 -41.91 -77.64
CA THR A 6 -6.50 -40.58 -77.41
C THR A 6 -6.03 -40.02 -76.05
N ASP A 7 -5.42 -38.84 -76.06
CA ASP A 7 -5.03 -38.09 -74.85
C ASP A 7 -6.26 -37.53 -74.13
N THR A 8 -6.35 -37.78 -72.82
CA THR A 8 -7.38 -37.21 -71.93
C THR A 8 -6.86 -35.91 -71.31
N PRO A 9 -7.60 -34.78 -71.38
CA PRO A 9 -7.15 -33.52 -70.79
C PRO A 9 -7.09 -33.57 -69.25
N ALA A 10 -6.07 -32.94 -68.66
CA ALA A 10 -5.93 -32.78 -67.22
C ALA A 10 -6.95 -31.77 -66.63
N PRO A 11 -7.34 -31.90 -65.35
CA PRO A 11 -8.29 -30.99 -64.71
C PRO A 11 -7.68 -29.60 -64.45
N PRO A 12 -8.49 -28.53 -64.42
CA PRO A 12 -8.00 -27.19 -64.11
C PRO A 12 -7.58 -27.06 -62.63
N PRO A 13 -6.62 -26.17 -62.31
CA PRO A 13 -6.18 -25.92 -60.95
C PRO A 13 -7.27 -25.22 -60.11
N PRO A 14 -7.31 -25.44 -58.78
CA PRO A 14 -8.28 -24.81 -57.90
C PRO A 14 -8.03 -23.30 -57.78
N THR A 15 -9.10 -22.51 -57.90
CA THR A 15 -9.08 -21.06 -57.71
C THR A 15 -9.05 -20.73 -56.21
N LEU A 16 -8.08 -19.94 -55.76
CA LEU A 16 -8.04 -19.43 -54.38
C LEU A 16 -9.16 -18.42 -54.17
N GLY A 17 -9.95 -18.61 -53.10
CA GLY A 17 -11.03 -17.69 -52.72
C GLY A 17 -10.53 -16.31 -52.28
N PRO A 18 -11.42 -15.31 -52.20
CA PRO A 18 -11.06 -13.95 -51.79
C PRO A 18 -10.55 -13.89 -50.34
N PRO A 19 -9.65 -12.94 -50.03
CA PRO A 19 -9.13 -12.77 -48.67
C PRO A 19 -10.27 -12.46 -47.68
N THR A 20 -10.29 -13.17 -46.56
CA THR A 20 -11.25 -12.93 -45.48
C THR A 20 -10.82 -11.70 -44.69
N ASN A 21 -11.68 -10.68 -44.62
CA ASN A 21 -11.47 -9.49 -43.79
C ASN A 21 -11.49 -9.91 -42.31
N THR A 22 -10.31 -10.14 -41.74
CA THR A 22 -10.15 -10.36 -40.30
C THR A 22 -10.22 -8.98 -39.62
N PRO A 23 -11.11 -8.76 -38.65
CA PRO A 23 -11.16 -7.49 -37.93
C PRO A 23 -9.86 -7.26 -37.16
N GLU A 24 -9.34 -6.04 -37.21
CA GLU A 24 -8.15 -5.62 -36.49
C GLU A 24 -8.38 -5.71 -34.97
N PRO A 25 -7.42 -6.23 -34.18
CA PRO A 25 -7.57 -6.31 -32.73
C PRO A 25 -7.78 -4.93 -32.13
N THR A 26 -8.90 -4.75 -31.42
CA THR A 26 -9.18 -3.52 -30.68
C THR A 26 -8.13 -3.35 -29.59
N ALA A 27 -7.48 -2.18 -29.53
CA ALA A 27 -6.52 -1.86 -28.48
C ALA A 27 -7.17 -2.04 -27.10
N THR A 28 -6.53 -2.81 -26.24
CA THR A 28 -6.95 -2.94 -24.83
C THR A 28 -6.73 -1.59 -24.15
N PRO A 29 -7.72 -1.02 -23.43
CA PRO A 29 -7.53 0.23 -22.71
C PRO A 29 -6.41 0.07 -21.68
N GLU A 30 -5.49 1.03 -21.65
CA GLU A 30 -4.42 1.07 -20.66
C GLU A 30 -5.03 1.18 -19.25
N PRO A 31 -4.54 0.40 -18.27
CA PRO A 31 -5.03 0.52 -16.90
C PRO A 31 -4.86 1.96 -16.40
N PRO A 32 -5.86 2.51 -15.69
CA PRO A 32 -5.79 3.89 -15.23
C PRO A 32 -4.57 4.09 -14.33
N LYS A 33 -3.81 5.15 -14.60
CA LYS A 33 -2.67 5.55 -13.75
C LYS A 33 -3.16 5.73 -12.31
N PRO A 34 -2.45 5.19 -11.30
CA PRO A 34 -2.76 5.42 -9.89
C PRO A 34 -2.85 6.92 -9.59
N ALA A 35 -3.81 7.32 -8.75
CA ALA A 35 -4.11 8.73 -8.47
C ALA A 35 -2.99 9.46 -7.70
N VAL A 36 -2.15 8.70 -6.99
CA VAL A 36 -1.05 9.19 -6.15
C VAL A 36 0.21 8.35 -6.38
N ASP A 37 1.37 8.94 -6.09
CA ASP A 37 2.67 8.26 -6.22
C ASP A 37 2.88 7.22 -5.11
N PHE A 38 2.34 7.47 -3.92
CA PHE A 38 2.42 6.58 -2.77
C PHE A 38 1.05 6.31 -2.16
N VAL A 39 0.76 5.05 -1.88
CA VAL A 39 -0.44 4.63 -1.13
C VAL A 39 -0.04 4.17 0.26
N VAL A 40 -0.96 4.30 1.22
CA VAL A 40 -0.82 3.66 2.54
C VAL A 40 -1.20 2.20 2.37
N ALA A 41 -0.20 1.33 2.21
CA ALA A 41 -0.42 -0.11 2.06
C ALA A 41 -0.86 -0.75 3.38
N GLU A 42 -0.29 -0.30 4.50
CA GLU A 42 -0.62 -0.77 5.84
C GLU A 42 -0.54 0.37 6.84
N ALA A 43 -1.45 0.39 7.81
CA ALA A 43 -1.36 1.22 9.01
C ALA A 43 -2.13 0.52 10.13
N TYR A 44 -1.41 0.01 11.14
CA TYR A 44 -2.03 -0.74 12.23
C TYR A 44 -1.29 -0.57 13.55
N LEU A 45 -2.04 -0.73 14.64
CA LEU A 45 -1.51 -0.75 15.99
C LEU A 45 -0.73 -2.06 16.21
N ILE A 46 0.49 -1.96 16.72
CA ILE A 46 1.35 -3.13 16.96
C ILE A 46 0.66 -4.06 17.98
N PRO A 47 0.47 -5.35 17.65
CA PRO A 47 -0.18 -6.30 18.53
C PRO A 47 0.48 -6.40 19.90
N ASN A 48 -0.34 -6.42 20.94
CA ASN A 48 0.07 -6.66 22.30
C ASN A 48 0.26 -8.17 22.53
N PRO A 49 1.48 -8.64 22.82
CA PRO A 49 1.74 -10.06 23.02
C PRO A 49 1.15 -10.59 24.34
N SER A 50 0.75 -9.72 25.27
CA SER A 50 0.14 -10.09 26.54
C SER A 50 -1.04 -9.19 26.85
N TYR A 51 -2.25 -9.76 26.81
CA TYR A 51 -3.46 -9.03 27.20
C TYR A 51 -3.30 -8.38 28.59
N GLY A 52 -3.67 -7.10 28.70
CA GLY A 52 -3.48 -6.30 29.93
C GLY A 52 -2.07 -5.74 30.14
N GLY A 53 -1.08 -6.15 29.33
CA GLY A 53 0.23 -5.50 29.26
C GLY A 53 0.21 -4.23 28.41
N CYS A 54 1.26 -3.40 28.52
CA CYS A 54 1.41 -2.16 27.76
C CYS A 54 2.80 -2.08 27.13
N PRO A 55 3.04 -2.84 26.05
CA PRO A 55 4.38 -2.99 25.46
C PRO A 55 4.78 -1.83 24.54
N GLY A 56 3.84 -0.96 24.15
CA GLY A 56 4.10 0.09 23.19
C GLY A 56 5.13 1.10 23.67
N ALA A 57 5.95 1.57 22.75
CA ALA A 57 7.12 2.41 23.03
C ALA A 57 6.91 3.89 22.66
N HIS A 58 5.67 4.31 22.37
CA HIS A 58 5.36 5.64 21.81
C HIS A 58 6.05 5.85 20.47
N SER A 59 5.94 4.89 19.54
CA SER A 59 6.63 4.95 18.25
C SER A 59 5.72 4.65 17.08
N ILE A 60 5.86 5.40 15.99
CA ILE A 60 5.35 5.01 14.68
C ILE A 60 6.54 4.53 13.86
N TYR A 61 6.59 3.24 13.58
CA TYR A 61 7.58 2.64 12.68
C TYR A 61 7.05 2.67 11.26
N VAL A 62 7.77 3.37 10.40
CA VAL A 62 7.36 3.55 9.00
C VAL A 62 8.35 2.79 8.12
N THR A 63 7.82 2.07 7.13
CA THR A 63 8.59 1.50 6.02
C THR A 63 8.09 2.09 4.71
N VAL A 64 9.01 2.54 3.86
CA VAL A 64 8.73 3.00 2.51
C VAL A 64 9.29 2.00 1.52
N VAL A 65 8.45 1.54 0.60
CA VAL A 65 8.81 0.54 -0.42
C VAL A 65 8.39 0.96 -1.82
N ASP A 66 9.08 0.44 -2.82
CA ASP A 66 8.72 0.61 -4.23
C ASP A 66 7.50 -0.26 -4.61
N ALA A 67 7.08 -0.19 -5.88
CA ALA A 67 5.97 -0.99 -6.38
C ALA A 67 6.22 -2.51 -6.28
N GLY A 68 7.48 -2.94 -6.33
CA GLY A 68 7.93 -4.32 -6.15
C GLY A 68 8.05 -4.76 -4.67
N GLY A 69 7.94 -3.84 -3.72
CA GLY A 69 8.12 -4.11 -2.29
C GLY A 69 9.57 -3.97 -1.80
N ASN A 70 10.50 -3.48 -2.62
CA ASN A 70 11.87 -3.22 -2.19
C ASN A 70 11.94 -1.95 -1.35
N PRO A 71 12.79 -1.89 -0.31
CA PRO A 71 12.95 -0.69 0.51
C PRO A 71 13.46 0.50 -0.30
N MET A 72 12.89 1.69 -0.05
CA MET A 72 13.29 2.95 -0.67
C MET A 72 13.87 3.92 0.36
N ASP A 73 15.16 4.23 0.28
CA ASP A 73 15.84 5.22 1.13
C ASP A 73 15.79 6.62 0.51
N GLY A 74 15.79 7.68 1.31
CA GLY A 74 15.81 9.07 0.83
C GLY A 74 14.44 9.70 0.55
N VAL A 75 13.34 8.96 0.76
CA VAL A 75 11.97 9.48 0.63
C VAL A 75 11.61 10.29 1.88
N ILE A 76 10.98 11.45 1.70
CA ILE A 76 10.58 12.31 2.83
C ILE A 76 9.12 12.07 3.20
N VAL A 77 8.93 11.73 4.47
CA VAL A 77 7.62 11.60 5.12
C VAL A 77 7.42 12.81 6.04
N GLU A 78 6.20 13.31 6.11
CA GLU A 78 5.81 14.45 6.96
C GLU A 78 4.54 14.13 7.74
N ASP A 79 4.37 14.82 8.87
CA ASP A 79 3.07 15.01 9.49
C ASP A 79 2.26 16.05 8.71
N THR A 80 0.99 15.72 8.41
CA THR A 80 0.02 16.63 7.80
C THR A 80 -0.11 18.00 8.48
N GLY A 81 0.00 18.04 9.81
CA GLY A 81 -0.04 19.27 10.61
C GLY A 81 1.31 19.96 10.72
N ARG A 82 2.39 19.33 10.26
CA ARG A 82 3.79 19.78 10.37
C ARG A 82 4.17 20.19 11.80
N VAL A 83 3.61 19.50 12.79
CA VAL A 83 3.90 19.73 14.21
C VAL A 83 5.22 19.06 14.58
N VAL A 84 5.54 17.95 13.92
CA VAL A 84 6.82 17.25 14.06
C VAL A 84 7.69 17.42 12.80
N PRO A 85 9.03 17.43 12.93
CA PRO A 85 9.92 17.56 11.79
C PRO A 85 9.74 16.45 10.74
N PRO A 86 9.96 16.73 9.45
CA PRO A 86 10.03 15.71 8.40
C PRO A 86 11.10 14.67 8.74
N LYS A 87 10.90 13.44 8.26
CA LYS A 87 11.88 12.35 8.37
C LYS A 87 12.17 11.73 7.03
N VAL A 88 13.38 11.21 6.91
CA VAL A 88 13.87 10.57 5.68
C VAL A 88 13.89 9.06 5.88
N SER A 89 13.34 8.30 4.93
CA SER A 89 13.45 6.85 4.94
C SER A 89 14.92 6.42 4.80
N GLY A 90 15.31 5.34 5.48
CA GLY A 90 16.70 4.87 5.55
C GLY A 90 17.40 5.20 6.87
N GLU A 91 16.91 6.20 7.62
CA GLU A 91 17.50 6.61 8.92
C GLU A 91 17.50 5.49 9.98
N LYS A 92 16.58 4.52 9.87
CA LYS A 92 16.44 3.39 10.80
C LYS A 92 16.69 2.03 10.13
N GLY A 93 17.44 2.03 9.04
CA GLY A 93 17.68 0.87 8.17
C GLY A 93 16.90 0.97 6.85
N PRO A 94 17.06 0.01 5.92
CA PRO A 94 16.54 0.13 4.56
C PRO A 94 15.03 0.39 4.51
N GLY A 95 14.64 1.50 3.89
CA GLY A 95 13.28 2.00 3.74
C GLY A 95 12.65 2.49 5.04
N LYS A 96 13.35 2.44 6.17
CA LYS A 96 12.77 2.61 7.50
C LYS A 96 13.04 3.97 8.10
N LEU A 97 12.03 4.51 8.77
CA LEU A 97 12.13 5.69 9.63
C LEU A 97 11.20 5.51 10.84
N GLU A 98 11.35 6.38 11.84
CA GLU A 98 10.58 6.30 13.08
C GLU A 98 10.22 7.69 13.59
N TYR A 99 8.95 7.87 13.94
CA TYR A 99 8.45 9.04 14.68
C TYR A 99 8.19 8.70 16.14
N ASP A 100 8.52 9.65 17.02
CA ASP A 100 8.10 9.63 18.42
C ASP A 100 6.63 10.08 18.54
N LEU A 101 5.87 9.32 19.33
CA LEU A 101 4.44 9.47 19.54
C LEU A 101 4.13 9.89 20.99
N TRP A 102 5.05 10.57 21.68
CA TRP A 102 4.83 10.92 23.09
C TRP A 102 3.78 12.02 23.26
N LYS A 103 2.61 11.66 23.83
CA LYS A 103 1.50 12.57 24.16
C LYS A 103 1.00 13.40 22.98
N ASN A 104 1.06 12.84 21.79
CA ASN A 104 0.61 13.47 20.55
C ASN A 104 -0.15 12.45 19.68
N GLY A 105 -0.67 12.94 18.57
CA GLY A 105 -1.20 12.11 17.51
C GLY A 105 -1.30 12.90 16.21
N PHE A 106 -0.95 12.26 15.11
CA PHE A 106 -0.85 12.89 13.80
C PHE A 106 -1.05 11.89 12.66
N SER A 107 -1.29 12.41 11.47
CA SER A 107 -1.38 11.65 10.23
C SER A 107 -0.13 11.89 9.39
N LEU A 108 0.36 10.86 8.73
CA LEU A 108 1.57 10.90 7.91
C LEU A 108 1.24 10.85 6.42
N LEU A 109 2.11 11.44 5.61
CA LEU A 109 2.12 11.30 4.15
C LEU A 109 3.55 11.39 3.60
N VAL A 110 3.77 10.84 2.41
CA VAL A 110 5.00 11.09 1.64
C VAL A 110 4.88 12.44 0.92
N THR A 111 5.89 13.31 1.04
CA THR A 111 5.88 14.64 0.42
C THR A 111 6.95 14.82 -0.65
N LYS A 112 8.03 14.02 -0.63
CA LYS A 112 9.09 14.08 -1.64
C LYS A 112 9.66 12.70 -1.98
N ASN A 113 10.00 12.52 -3.25
CA ASN A 113 10.72 11.36 -3.77
C ASN A 113 12.20 11.38 -3.34
N GLN A 114 12.92 10.29 -3.66
CA GLN A 114 14.36 10.13 -3.35
C GLN A 114 15.25 11.20 -3.98
N ASP A 115 14.84 11.75 -5.13
CA ASP A 115 15.54 12.82 -5.84
C ASP A 115 15.18 14.23 -5.30
N GLY A 116 14.34 14.31 -4.27
CA GLY A 116 13.85 15.55 -3.67
C GLY A 116 12.72 16.24 -4.42
N SER A 117 12.26 15.68 -5.55
CA SER A 117 11.07 16.18 -6.26
C SER A 117 9.81 15.99 -5.41
N PRO A 118 8.79 16.87 -5.55
CA PRO A 118 7.51 16.70 -4.85
C PRO A 118 6.85 15.36 -5.21
N ALA A 119 6.21 14.73 -4.22
CA ALA A 119 5.43 13.51 -4.39
C ALA A 119 3.98 13.73 -3.94
N THR A 120 3.07 12.95 -4.53
CA THR A 120 1.67 12.82 -4.08
C THR A 120 1.50 11.53 -3.30
N SER A 121 0.68 11.57 -2.24
CA SER A 121 0.53 10.44 -1.31
C SER A 121 -0.87 10.38 -0.74
N ASP A 122 -1.33 9.17 -0.48
CA ASP A 122 -2.38 8.95 0.51
C ASP A 122 -1.90 9.41 1.89
N VAL A 123 -2.87 9.67 2.77
CA VAL A 123 -2.64 10.11 4.14
C VAL A 123 -3.05 8.98 5.09
N THR A 124 -2.24 8.67 6.09
CA THR A 124 -2.62 7.67 7.10
C THR A 124 -3.83 8.16 7.91
N PRO A 125 -4.62 7.24 8.50
CA PRO A 125 -5.46 7.60 9.64
C PRO A 125 -4.64 8.31 10.72
N LYS A 126 -5.31 9.03 11.62
CA LYS A 126 -4.64 9.64 12.78
C LYS A 126 -4.06 8.53 13.65
N LEU A 127 -2.75 8.52 13.82
CA LEU A 127 -2.02 7.63 14.71
C LEU A 127 -1.81 8.38 16.02
N SER A 128 -2.26 7.85 17.15
CA SER A 128 -2.29 8.59 18.41
C SER A 128 -1.79 7.76 19.58
N SER A 129 -1.14 8.41 20.53
CA SER A 129 -0.86 7.81 21.84
C SER A 129 -2.03 7.97 22.81
N VAL A 130 -3.03 8.80 22.49
CA VAL A 130 -4.16 9.09 23.37
C VAL A 130 -5.24 8.03 23.20
N ASP A 131 -5.54 7.26 24.25
CA ASP A 131 -6.54 6.18 24.25
C ASP A 131 -7.85 6.56 23.53
N GLY A 132 -8.39 7.75 23.84
CA GLY A 132 -9.66 8.23 23.29
C GLY A 132 -9.64 8.51 21.78
N ASP A 133 -8.46 8.75 21.19
CA ASP A 133 -8.31 8.98 19.75
C ASP A 133 -8.21 7.67 18.95
N ILE A 134 -7.87 6.56 19.59
CA ILE A 134 -7.62 5.28 18.92
C ILE A 134 -8.95 4.56 18.69
N PRO A 135 -9.29 4.11 17.47
CA PRO A 135 -10.49 3.32 17.22
C PRO A 135 -10.53 2.06 18.10
N ASP A 136 -11.70 1.75 18.65
CA ASP A 136 -11.87 0.56 19.51
C ASP A 136 -11.57 -0.73 18.74
N GLU A 137 -11.90 -0.76 17.44
CA GLU A 137 -11.61 -1.89 16.56
C GLU A 137 -10.11 -2.17 16.46
N TRP A 138 -9.28 -1.13 16.44
CA TRP A 138 -7.83 -1.29 16.40
C TRP A 138 -7.29 -1.82 17.71
N LEU A 139 -7.83 -1.34 18.84
CA LEU A 139 -7.46 -1.82 20.17
C LEU A 139 -7.86 -3.29 20.38
N VAL A 140 -9.04 -3.71 19.89
CA VAL A 140 -9.46 -5.12 19.92
C VAL A 140 -8.58 -5.95 19.01
N GLN A 141 -8.37 -5.54 17.76
CA GLN A 141 -7.54 -6.27 16.79
C GLN A 141 -6.11 -6.47 17.28
N ALA A 142 -5.54 -5.47 17.95
CA ALA A 142 -4.19 -5.52 18.49
C ALA A 142 -4.13 -6.11 19.92
N ASN A 143 -5.20 -6.75 20.42
CA ASN A 143 -5.23 -7.41 21.73
C ASN A 143 -4.98 -6.47 22.93
N TYR A 144 -5.26 -5.17 22.77
CA TYR A 144 -5.31 -4.22 23.88
C TYR A 144 -6.63 -4.30 24.61
N CYS A 145 -7.73 -4.62 23.94
CA CYS A 145 -9.01 -4.94 24.55
C CYS A 145 -9.48 -6.33 24.14
N LYS A 146 -10.35 -6.94 24.96
CA LYS A 146 -10.96 -8.22 24.63
C LYS A 146 -12.03 -8.09 23.56
N ASP A 147 -12.84 -7.04 23.67
CA ASP A 147 -13.95 -6.70 22.79
C ASP A 147 -14.27 -5.19 22.91
N LEU A 148 -15.26 -4.71 22.15
CA LEU A 148 -15.63 -3.29 22.13
C LEU A 148 -16.17 -2.80 23.49
N ALA A 149 -16.84 -3.66 24.27
CA ALA A 149 -17.36 -3.28 25.58
C ALA A 149 -16.23 -3.12 26.60
N ASP A 150 -15.25 -4.02 26.57
CA ASP A 150 -14.01 -3.91 27.35
C ASP A 150 -13.23 -2.64 27.02
N CYS A 151 -13.11 -2.29 25.72
CA CYS A 151 -12.51 -1.03 25.30
C CYS A 151 -13.22 0.19 25.88
N ALA A 152 -14.55 0.28 25.70
CA ALA A 152 -15.32 1.41 26.19
C ALA A 152 -15.20 1.56 27.71
N GLN A 153 -15.28 0.44 28.45
CA GLN A 153 -15.11 0.44 29.90
C GLN A 153 -13.72 0.93 30.29
N ARG A 154 -12.66 0.33 29.74
CA ARG A 154 -11.28 0.64 30.13
C ARG A 154 -10.83 2.04 29.73
N LYS A 155 -11.36 2.60 28.62
CA LYS A 155 -11.23 4.01 28.29
C LYS A 155 -11.86 4.90 29.37
N SER A 156 -13.10 4.59 29.78
CA SER A 156 -13.83 5.40 30.77
C SER A 156 -13.18 5.38 32.17
N THR A 157 -12.50 4.29 32.52
CA THR A 157 -11.83 4.13 33.82
C THR A 157 -10.33 4.33 33.76
N ASN A 158 -9.78 4.79 32.63
CA ASN A 158 -8.36 5.05 32.44
C ASN A 158 -7.47 3.82 32.76
N GLN A 159 -7.92 2.63 32.32
CA GLN A 159 -7.28 1.33 32.53
C GLN A 159 -6.64 0.76 31.26
N LEU A 160 -6.59 1.55 30.18
CA LEU A 160 -5.84 1.24 28.98
C LEU A 160 -4.36 1.61 29.15
N CYS A 161 -3.61 1.66 28.07
CA CYS A 161 -2.16 1.79 28.10
C CYS A 161 -1.64 3.22 28.24
N LEU A 162 -2.51 4.21 28.44
CA LEU A 162 -2.16 5.57 28.88
C LEU A 162 -1.04 6.24 28.06
N GLY A 163 -0.98 5.98 26.76
CA GLY A 163 0.13 6.45 25.91
C GLY A 163 0.91 5.35 25.22
N HIS A 164 1.08 4.18 25.86
CA HIS A 164 2.02 3.15 25.44
C HIS A 164 1.52 2.33 24.25
N TYR A 165 1.47 2.99 23.10
CA TYR A 165 1.10 2.44 21.81
C TYR A 165 2.23 2.60 20.82
N SER A 166 2.29 1.67 19.88
CA SER A 166 3.17 1.78 18.73
C SER A 166 2.43 1.35 17.49
N TYR A 167 2.81 1.89 16.34
CA TYR A 167 2.18 1.62 15.06
C TYR A 167 3.20 1.14 14.04
N ASN A 168 2.76 0.27 13.14
CA ASN A 168 3.46 -0.02 11.89
C ASN A 168 2.71 0.64 10.74
N VAL A 169 3.45 1.33 9.88
CA VAL A 169 2.95 1.96 8.67
C VAL A 169 3.83 1.55 7.50
N THR A 170 3.20 1.21 6.38
CA THR A 170 3.90 0.97 5.12
C THR A 170 3.36 1.92 4.05
N PHE A 171 4.22 2.78 3.53
CA PHE A 171 3.94 3.52 2.29
C PHE A 171 4.52 2.73 1.12
N LYS A 172 3.69 2.50 0.10
CA LYS A 172 4.08 1.77 -1.11
C LYS A 172 3.96 2.66 -2.32
N LYS A 173 5.03 2.74 -3.11
CA LYS A 173 5.00 3.43 -4.39
C LYS A 173 4.10 2.70 -5.38
N THR A 174 3.35 3.44 -6.18
CA THR A 174 2.35 2.87 -7.09
C THR A 174 2.91 2.48 -8.45
N TYR A 175 4.09 3.01 -8.86
CA TYR A 175 4.77 2.73 -10.13
C TYR A 175 6.28 3.02 -10.14
#